data_AF-A0A841M984-F1
#
_entry.id   AF-A0A841M984-F1
#
_cell.length_a   1.000
_cell.length_b   1.000
_cell.length_c   1.000
_cell.angle_alpha   90.00
_cell.angle_beta   90.00
_cell.angle_gamma   90.00
#
_symmetry.space_group_name_H-M   'P 1'
#
loop_
_entity.id
_entity.type
_entity.pdbx_description
1 polymer ?
#
loop_
_entity_poly.entity_id
_entity_poly.type
_entity_poly.pdbx_seq_one_letter_code
_entity_poly.pdbx_strand_id
1 'polypeptide(L)'
;MSDIGLNANIYHLTSKYLGILNDFIISIKNDSTEVSQEKYQEVKILFEKLKDEDNIDPRIQVLSVIIEAELRKKNFPKSKFFNSITSDINQKKYESLSRKLNHVVNALDNEYSHALAKMSKG
;
A
#
# COMPACT_ATOMS: atom_id res chain seq x y z
N MET A 1 -23.85 3.33 -8.61
CA MET A 1 -23.21 4.16 -7.57
C MET A 1 -22.85 5.49 -8.21
N SER A 2 -23.03 6.62 -7.52
CA SER A 2 -22.55 7.91 -8.04
C SER A 2 -21.02 7.93 -8.02
N ASP A 3 -20.41 8.66 -8.96
CA ASP A 3 -18.96 8.83 -9.00
C ASP A 3 -18.41 9.40 -7.68
N ILE A 4 -19.19 10.24 -6.98
CA ILE A 4 -18.84 10.79 -5.67
C ILE A 4 -18.70 9.68 -4.62
N GLY A 5 -19.66 8.74 -4.57
CA GLY A 5 -19.63 7.64 -3.60
C GLY A 5 -18.45 6.67 -3.81
N LEU A 6 -18.07 6.43 -5.07
CA LEU A 6 -16.90 5.62 -5.39
C LEU A 6 -15.60 6.33 -4.96
N ASN A 7 -15.47 7.62 -5.27
CA ASN A 7 -14.28 8.39 -4.89
C ASN A 7 -14.16 8.53 -3.36
N ALA A 8 -15.26 8.68 -2.63
CA ALA A 8 -15.25 8.67 -1.16
C ALA A 8 -14.71 7.35 -0.59
N ASN A 9 -15.12 6.21 -1.17
CA ASN A 9 -14.59 4.90 -0.77
C ASN A 9 -13.09 4.77 -1.05
N ILE A 10 -12.63 5.21 -2.22
CA ILE A 10 -11.20 5.20 -2.57
C ILE A 10 -10.42 6.09 -1.60
N TYR A 11 -10.91 7.31 -1.33
CA TYR A 11 -10.30 8.25 -0.39
C TYR A 11 -10.12 7.64 1.01
N HIS A 12 -11.19 7.05 1.58
CA HIS A 12 -11.11 6.42 2.90
C HIS A 12 -10.19 5.21 2.91
N LEU A 13 -10.22 4.41 1.83
CA LEU A 13 -9.39 3.23 1.69
C LEU A 13 -7.90 3.60 1.63
N THR A 14 -7.51 4.50 0.72
CA THR A 14 -6.12 4.92 0.56
C THR A 14 -5.60 5.62 1.81
N SER A 15 -6.41 6.47 2.44
CA SER A 15 -6.07 7.13 3.72
C SER A 15 -5.72 6.12 4.83
N LYS A 16 -6.54 5.08 5.01
CA LYS A 16 -6.30 4.04 6.01
C LYS A 16 -4.95 3.34 5.78
N TYR A 17 -4.70 2.89 4.55
CA TYR A 17 -3.49 2.14 4.24
C TYR A 17 -2.23 3.01 4.19
N LEU A 18 -2.37 4.29 3.82
CA LEU A 18 -1.30 5.27 3.98
C LEU A 18 -0.88 5.42 5.45
N GLY A 19 -1.84 5.53 6.37
CA GLY A 19 -1.56 5.59 7.80
C GLY A 19 -0.75 4.39 8.29
N ILE A 20 -1.22 3.17 8.01
CA ILE A 20 -0.55 1.91 8.38
C ILE A 20 0.89 1.88 7.84
N LEU A 21 1.08 2.18 6.56
CA LEU A 21 2.39 2.09 5.92
C LEU A 21 3.34 3.20 6.40
N ASN A 22 2.87 4.42 6.57
CA ASN A 22 3.69 5.53 7.07
C ASN A 22 4.14 5.28 8.50
N ASP A 23 3.24 4.85 9.37
CA ASP A 23 3.56 4.52 10.77
C ASP A 23 4.61 3.41 10.85
N PHE A 24 4.50 2.41 9.99
CA PHE A 24 5.48 1.32 9.90
C PHE A 24 6.84 1.80 9.37
N ILE A 25 6.86 2.61 8.32
CA ILE A 25 8.10 3.18 7.76
C ILE A 25 8.80 4.08 8.79
N ILE A 26 8.06 4.91 9.52
CA ILE A 26 8.60 5.78 10.58
C ILE A 26 9.20 4.90 11.69
N SER A 27 8.48 3.86 12.11
CA SER A 27 8.97 2.94 13.15
C SER A 27 10.28 2.28 12.72
N ILE A 28 10.38 1.82 11.47
CA ILE A 28 11.63 1.27 10.90
C ILE A 28 12.77 2.29 10.91
N LYS A 29 12.49 3.54 10.52
CA LYS A 29 13.51 4.59 10.36
C LYS A 29 14.02 5.13 11.69
N ASN A 30 13.18 5.17 12.71
CA ASN A 30 13.55 5.63 14.05
C ASN A 30 14.39 4.57 14.76
N ASP A 31 13.81 3.39 14.98
CA ASP A 31 14.51 2.22 15.52
C ASP A 31 13.82 0.94 15.07
N SER A 32 14.46 0.23 14.15
CA SER A 32 13.94 -1.02 13.60
C SER A 32 13.78 -2.16 14.63
N THR A 33 14.39 -2.04 15.81
CA THR A 33 14.26 -3.00 16.92
C THR A 33 13.01 -2.75 17.77
N GLU A 34 12.43 -1.55 17.69
CA GLU A 34 11.22 -1.14 18.41
C GLU A 34 9.94 -1.32 17.59
N VAL A 35 10.04 -1.78 16.34
CA VAL A 35 8.87 -2.10 15.52
C VAL A 35 8.07 -3.20 16.23
N SER A 36 6.89 -2.84 16.73
CA SER A 36 6.05 -3.78 17.47
C SER A 36 5.67 -4.98 16.58
N GLN A 37 5.60 -6.15 17.20
CA GLN A 37 5.21 -7.38 16.50
C GLN A 37 3.83 -7.24 15.85
N GLU A 38 2.91 -6.53 16.48
CA GLU A 38 1.58 -6.25 15.95
C GLU A 38 1.63 -5.47 14.63
N LYS A 39 2.34 -4.33 14.60
CA LYS A 39 2.51 -3.52 13.38
C LYS A 39 3.18 -4.32 12.27
N TYR A 40 4.19 -5.11 12.62
CA TYR A 40 4.87 -5.97 11.66
C TYR A 40 3.92 -7.01 11.06
N GLN A 41 3.09 -7.68 11.88
CA GLN A 41 2.12 -8.65 11.39
C GLN A 41 1.03 -8.00 10.54
N GLU A 42 0.57 -6.79 10.89
CA GLU A 42 -0.42 -6.06 10.10
C GLU A 42 0.09 -5.79 8.68
N VAL A 43 1.31 -5.26 8.55
CA VAL A 43 1.92 -5.00 7.23
C VAL A 43 2.20 -6.30 6.49
N LYS A 44 2.66 -7.34 7.19
CA LYS A 44 2.89 -8.67 6.59
C LYS A 44 1.61 -9.23 5.97
N ILE A 45 0.52 -9.27 6.73
CA ILE A 45 -0.78 -9.79 6.28
C ILE A 45 -1.29 -8.98 5.08
N LEU A 46 -1.12 -7.66 5.09
CA LEU A 46 -1.48 -6.81 3.96
C LEU A 46 -0.76 -7.23 2.68
N PHE A 47 0.57 -7.40 2.74
CA PHE A 47 1.34 -7.77 1.54
C PHE A 47 1.16 -9.23 1.13
N GLU A 48 0.88 -10.13 2.06
CA GLU A 48 0.46 -11.51 1.72
C GLU A 48 -0.83 -11.51 0.91
N LYS A 49 -1.81 -10.68 1.30
CA LYS A 49 -3.07 -10.52 0.54
C LYS A 49 -2.87 -9.83 -0.81
N LEU A 50 -2.00 -8.82 -0.89
CA LEU A 50 -1.71 -8.12 -2.15
C LEU A 50 -0.93 -8.98 -3.16
N LYS A 51 -0.13 -9.92 -2.65
CA LYS A 51 0.63 -10.89 -3.45
C LYS A 51 -0.28 -11.98 -4.04
N ASP A 52 -1.36 -12.31 -3.34
CA ASP A 52 -2.34 -13.31 -3.75
C ASP A 52 -3.18 -12.79 -4.92
N GLU A 53 -2.93 -13.33 -6.12
CA GLU A 53 -3.62 -12.93 -7.36
C GLU A 53 -5.09 -13.40 -7.38
N ASP A 54 -5.44 -14.40 -6.57
CA ASP A 54 -6.78 -14.95 -6.44
C ASP A 54 -7.57 -14.29 -5.29
N ASN A 55 -7.03 -13.24 -4.68
CA ASN A 55 -7.68 -12.57 -3.55
C ASN A 55 -9.00 -11.91 -3.96
N ILE A 56 -10.09 -12.31 -3.29
CA ILE A 56 -11.45 -11.81 -3.58
C ILE A 56 -11.88 -10.62 -2.71
N ASP A 57 -11.07 -10.14 -1.76
CA ASP A 57 -11.43 -8.96 -0.96
C ASP A 57 -11.42 -7.71 -1.87
N PRO A 58 -12.57 -7.05 -2.10
CA PRO A 58 -12.65 -5.93 -3.03
C PRO A 58 -11.71 -4.78 -2.66
N ARG A 59 -11.42 -4.59 -1.36
CA ARG A 59 -10.50 -3.56 -0.89
C ARG A 59 -9.06 -3.87 -1.32
N ILE A 60 -8.66 -5.13 -1.21
CA ILE A 60 -7.33 -5.59 -1.64
C ILE A 60 -7.21 -5.48 -3.15
N GLN A 61 -8.25 -5.83 -3.90
CA GLN A 61 -8.27 -5.68 -5.35
C GLN A 61 -8.10 -4.23 -5.78
N VAL A 62 -8.82 -3.29 -5.16
CA VAL A 62 -8.68 -1.86 -5.44
C VAL A 62 -7.26 -1.37 -5.15
N LEU A 63 -6.69 -1.72 -3.98
CA LEU A 63 -5.30 -1.37 -3.64
C LEU A 63 -4.30 -1.94 -4.66
N SER A 64 -4.48 -3.21 -5.02
CA SER A 64 -3.63 -3.91 -6.00
C SER A 64 -3.65 -3.20 -7.35
N VAL A 65 -4.82 -2.78 -7.83
CA VAL A 65 -5.00 -2.01 -9.07
C VAL A 65 -4.33 -0.64 -9.01
N ILE A 66 -4.49 0.09 -7.90
CA ILE A 66 -3.86 1.41 -7.69
C ILE A 66 -2.33 1.29 -7.76
N ILE A 67 -1.78 0.33 -7.00
CA ILE A 67 -0.33 0.10 -6.95
C ILE A 67 0.18 -0.37 -8.32
N GLU A 68 -0.54 -1.27 -8.98
CA GLU A 68 -0.19 -1.78 -10.32
C GLU A 68 -0.15 -0.66 -11.36
N ALA A 69 -1.09 0.28 -11.32
CA ALA A 69 -1.09 1.44 -12.22
C ALA A 69 0.21 2.26 -12.07
N GLU A 70 0.69 2.46 -10.84
CA GLU A 70 1.95 3.18 -10.59
C GLU A 70 3.18 2.35 -10.99
N LEU A 71 3.19 1.04 -10.74
CA LEU A 71 4.29 0.16 -11.13
C LEU A 71 4.45 0.05 -12.65
N ARG A 72 3.32 0.05 -13.39
CA ARG A 72 3.32 0.04 -14.86
C ARG A 72 4.02 1.26 -15.46
N LYS A 73 3.86 2.46 -14.87
CA LYS A 73 4.60 3.66 -15.29
C LYS A 73 6.12 3.51 -15.20
N LYS A 74 6.59 2.58 -14.37
CA LYS A 74 8.01 2.30 -14.09
C LYS A 74 8.49 0.99 -14.71
N ASN A 75 7.68 0.33 -15.54
CA ASN A 75 7.95 -0.99 -16.11
C ASN A 75 8.29 -2.08 -15.07
N PHE A 76 7.70 -1.99 -13.88
CA PHE A 76 7.89 -2.98 -12.82
C PHE A 76 6.73 -3.99 -12.79
N PRO A 77 6.99 -5.30 -12.91
CA PRO A 77 5.94 -6.32 -12.79
C PRO A 77 5.40 -6.40 -11.36
N LYS A 78 4.07 -6.29 -11.21
CA LYS A 78 3.34 -6.36 -9.94
C LYS A 78 3.73 -7.58 -9.09
N SER A 79 3.64 -8.78 -9.68
CA SER A 79 3.93 -10.03 -8.98
C SER A 79 5.36 -10.05 -8.44
N LYS A 80 6.36 -9.66 -9.24
CA LYS A 80 7.76 -9.56 -8.78
C LYS A 80 7.92 -8.54 -7.65
N PHE A 81 7.23 -7.41 -7.73
CA PHE A 81 7.30 -6.36 -6.73
C PHE A 81 6.76 -6.82 -5.37
N PHE A 82 5.53 -7.35 -5.32
CA PHE A 82 4.93 -7.85 -4.08
C PHE A 82 5.65 -9.07 -3.51
N ASN A 83 6.13 -9.99 -4.36
CA ASN A 83 7.01 -11.08 -3.92
C ASN A 83 8.27 -10.55 -3.26
N SER A 84 8.89 -9.50 -3.82
CA SER A 84 10.09 -8.90 -3.24
C SER A 84 9.83 -8.19 -1.92
N ILE A 85 8.66 -7.55 -1.74
CA ILE A 85 8.26 -6.93 -0.47
C ILE A 85 8.04 -8.01 0.59
N THR A 86 7.28 -9.05 0.25
CA THR A 86 7.01 -10.18 1.16
C THR A 86 8.30 -10.86 1.60
N SER A 87 9.26 -11.03 0.67
CA SER A 87 10.60 -11.53 0.99
C SER A 87 11.36 -10.63 1.96
N ASP A 88 11.38 -9.31 1.72
CA ASP A 88 12.07 -8.36 2.59
C ASP A 88 11.44 -8.29 3.98
N ILE A 89 10.10 -8.36 4.07
CA ILE A 89 9.37 -8.48 5.33
C ILE A 89 9.89 -9.71 6.07
N ASN A 90 9.76 -10.91 5.48
CA ASN A 90 10.12 -12.18 6.12
C ASN A 90 11.59 -12.25 6.54
N GLN A 91 12.49 -11.61 5.80
CA GLN A 91 13.93 -11.56 6.09
C GLN A 91 14.33 -10.35 6.97
N LYS A 92 13.35 -9.54 7.41
CA LYS A 92 13.57 -8.29 8.17
C LYS A 92 14.60 -7.35 7.52
N LYS A 93 14.60 -7.27 6.19
CA LYS A 93 15.47 -6.37 5.40
C LYS A 93 14.91 -4.96 5.38
N TYR A 94 14.88 -4.31 6.55
CA TYR A 94 14.14 -3.08 6.78
C TYR A 94 14.52 -1.91 5.86
N GLU A 95 15.79 -1.76 5.51
CA GLU A 95 16.23 -0.68 4.62
C GLU A 95 15.67 -0.84 3.20
N SER A 96 15.82 -2.04 2.61
CA SER A 96 15.26 -2.37 1.30
C SER A 96 13.74 -2.33 1.32
N LEU A 97 13.13 -2.83 2.40
CA LEU A 97 11.69 -2.80 2.63
C LEU A 97 11.18 -1.35 2.61
N SER A 98 11.79 -0.45 3.40
CA SER A 98 11.38 0.95 3.47
C SER A 98 11.39 1.62 2.09
N ARG A 99 12.43 1.40 1.28
CA ARG A 99 12.52 1.94 -0.08
C ARG A 99 11.36 1.45 -0.97
N LYS A 100 11.04 0.15 -0.91
CA LYS A 100 9.93 -0.43 -1.67
C LYS A 100 8.57 0.07 -1.18
N LEU A 101 8.39 0.19 0.13
CA LEU A 101 7.15 0.71 0.71
C LEU A 101 6.89 2.16 0.31
N ASN A 102 7.93 3.00 0.14
CA ASN A 102 7.75 4.36 -0.38
C ASN A 102 7.12 4.38 -1.78
N HIS A 103 7.37 3.38 -2.63
CA HIS A 103 6.68 3.30 -3.92
C HIS A 103 5.19 3.02 -3.78
N VAL A 104 4.82 2.20 -2.80
CA VAL A 104 3.41 1.92 -2.47
C VAL A 104 2.75 3.17 -1.90
N VAL A 105 3.38 3.82 -0.93
CA VAL A 105 2.89 5.07 -0.33
C VAL A 105 2.66 6.13 -1.40
N ASN A 106 3.62 6.36 -2.30
CA ASN A 106 3.45 7.34 -3.38
C ASN A 106 2.28 6.98 -4.32
N ALA A 107 2.06 5.69 -4.60
CA ALA A 107 0.92 5.27 -5.41
C ALA A 107 -0.42 5.60 -4.72
N LEU A 108 -0.51 5.28 -3.43
CA LEU A 108 -1.71 5.54 -2.63
C LEU A 108 -1.96 7.03 -2.40
N ASP A 109 -0.91 7.83 -2.20
CA ASP A 109 -0.98 9.28 -1.97
C ASP A 109 -1.45 10.04 -3.23
N ASN A 110 -0.95 9.62 -4.40
CA ASN A 110 -1.43 10.13 -5.68
C ASN A 110 -2.93 9.83 -5.84
N GLU A 111 -3.36 8.59 -5.62
CA GLU A 111 -4.76 8.20 -5.77
C GLU A 111 -5.66 8.87 -4.73
N TYR A 112 -5.20 8.99 -3.48
CA TYR A 112 -5.86 9.76 -2.43
C TYR A 112 -6.14 11.20 -2.87
N SER A 113 -5.12 11.87 -3.40
CA SER A 113 -5.23 13.25 -3.89
C SER A 113 -6.19 13.37 -5.07
N HIS A 114 -6.15 12.40 -6.00
CA HIS A 114 -7.08 12.35 -7.14
C HIS A 114 -8.53 12.15 -6.71
N ALA A 115 -8.79 11.23 -5.77
CA ALA A 115 -10.11 10.95 -5.24
C ALA A 115 -10.68 12.18 -4.52
N LEU A 116 -9.88 12.82 -3.66
CA LEU A 116 -10.26 14.06 -2.98
C LEU A 116 -10.63 15.17 -3.97
N ALA A 117 -9.79 15.40 -4.99
CA ALA A 117 -10.03 16.43 -5.99
C ALA A 117 -11.32 16.20 -6.80
N LYS A 118 -11.72 14.94 -7.03
CA LYS A 118 -12.99 14.61 -7.70
C LYS A 118 -14.19 14.84 -6.79
N MET A 119 -14.07 14.55 -5.50
CA MET A 119 -15.13 14.82 -4.52
C MET A 119 -15.37 16.31 -4.33
N SER A 120 -14.32 17.14 -4.38
CA SER A 120 -14.44 18.60 -4.24
C SER A 120 -15.00 19.33 -5.47
N LYS A 121 -15.15 18.64 -6.61
CA LYS A 121 -15.70 19.19 -7.86
C LYS A 121 -17.14 18.76 -8.13
N GLY A 122 -17.72 17.92 -7.26
CA GLY A 122 -19.08 17.39 -7.37
C GLY A 122 -20.10 18.15 -6.55
#